data_AF-A0A430KWZ7-F1
#
_entry.id   AF-A0A430KWZ7-F1
#
_cell.length_a   1.000
_cell.length_b   1.000
_cell.length_c   1.000
_cell.angle_alpha   90.00
_cell.angle_beta   90.00
_cell.angle_gamma   90.00
#
_symmetry.space_group_name_H-M   'P 1'
#
loop_
_entity.id
_entity.type
_entity.pdbx_description
1 polymer ?
#
loop_
_entity_poly.entity_id
_entity_poly.type
_entity_poly.pdbx_seq_one_letter_code
_entity_poly.pdbx_strand_id
1 'polypeptide(L)'
;MPAHAAERDQEERQISQRPGLGIFVHLPEYPFVICETCKFGCVAKEADSHLREQHNIPAPARRVIIQAIQAIPGIIQDQAGLRDFQFPAPTTKPVPFIAPARDDGIGCDRCPFVIRTVQGIQKHYRESHGWANDWKKGGDVAKRAGKVRQVPWRTGVRYQRFFVRRAASRWFEVGRLVTGEQGEQRIAEEDRSEDAIKFFDRIYREDEEAFESEAKARVQDASDK
;
A
#
# COMPACT_ATOMS: atom_id res chain seq x y z
N MET A 1 11.87 -22.46 -15.67
CA MET A 1 10.83 -22.04 -14.72
C MET A 1 9.80 -21.12 -15.40
N PRO A 2 8.99 -21.55 -16.39
CA PRO A 2 8.10 -20.65 -17.14
C PRO A 2 6.59 -20.79 -16.80
N ALA A 3 6.18 -21.79 -16.02
CA ALA A 3 4.76 -22.12 -15.82
C ALA A 3 4.00 -21.12 -14.93
N HIS A 4 4.62 -20.63 -13.85
CA HIS A 4 3.95 -19.74 -12.88
C HIS A 4 3.65 -18.32 -13.37
N ALA A 5 4.28 -17.85 -14.44
CA ALA A 5 3.98 -16.54 -14.99
C ALA A 5 2.68 -16.55 -15.82
N ALA A 6 2.40 -17.65 -16.52
CA ALA A 6 1.24 -17.78 -17.38
C ALA A 6 -0.07 -18.00 -16.60
N GLU A 7 -0.01 -18.63 -15.42
CA GLU A 7 -1.17 -18.86 -14.55
C GLU A 7 -1.68 -17.55 -13.91
N ARG A 8 -0.77 -16.67 -13.48
CA ARG A 8 -1.12 -15.34 -12.93
C ARG A 8 -1.78 -14.44 -13.97
N ASP A 9 -1.28 -14.46 -15.20
CA ASP A 9 -1.87 -13.70 -16.31
C ASP A 9 -3.27 -14.21 -16.69
N GLN A 10 -3.57 -15.50 -16.45
CA GLN A 10 -4.89 -16.07 -16.69
C GLN A 10 -5.88 -15.74 -15.55
N GLU A 11 -5.44 -15.74 -14.29
CA GLU A 11 -6.24 -15.25 -13.16
C GLU A 11 -6.53 -13.74 -13.28
N GLU A 12 -5.52 -12.90 -13.59
CA GLU A 12 -5.74 -11.46 -13.81
C GLU A 12 -6.70 -11.18 -14.97
N ARG A 13 -6.65 -11.98 -16.05
CA ARG A 13 -7.61 -11.91 -17.16
C ARG A 13 -9.01 -12.39 -16.77
N GLN A 14 -9.15 -13.41 -15.91
CA GLN A 14 -10.45 -13.87 -15.41
C GLN A 14 -11.10 -12.88 -14.44
N ILE A 15 -10.30 -12.17 -13.63
CA ILE A 15 -10.76 -11.14 -12.68
C ILE A 15 -11.36 -9.93 -13.41
N SER A 16 -10.76 -9.51 -14.52
CA SER A 16 -11.23 -8.37 -15.32
C SER A 16 -12.32 -8.70 -16.35
N GLN A 17 -12.63 -9.98 -16.62
CA GLN A 17 -13.48 -10.37 -17.76
C GLN A 17 -14.73 -11.19 -17.39
N ARG A 18 -15.44 -10.83 -16.31
CA ARG A 18 -16.87 -11.19 -16.23
C ARG A 18 -17.69 -10.12 -16.96
N PRO A 19 -18.05 -10.33 -18.24
CA PRO A 19 -18.92 -9.39 -18.95
C PRO A 19 -20.23 -9.26 -18.16
N GLY A 20 -20.57 -8.04 -17.77
CA GLY A 20 -21.83 -7.73 -17.09
C GLY A 20 -21.70 -6.98 -15.76
N LEU A 21 -20.51 -6.85 -15.16
CA LEU A 21 -20.37 -6.13 -13.88
C LEU A 21 -20.33 -4.58 -14.02
N GLY A 22 -20.26 -4.06 -15.25
CA GLY A 22 -20.32 -2.63 -15.51
C GLY A 22 -19.13 -1.88 -14.88
N ILE A 23 -19.42 -0.92 -14.00
CA ILE A 23 -18.41 -0.13 -13.27
C ILE A 23 -17.82 -0.85 -12.04
N PHE A 24 -18.25 -2.09 -11.80
CA PHE A 24 -17.77 -2.89 -10.69
C PHE A 24 -16.73 -3.90 -11.16
N VAL A 25 -15.73 -4.10 -10.30
CA VAL A 25 -14.78 -5.20 -10.39
C VAL A 25 -14.98 -6.13 -9.21
N HIS A 26 -14.85 -7.43 -9.42
CA HIS A 26 -14.85 -8.43 -8.37
C HIS A 26 -13.47 -9.06 -8.26
N LEU A 27 -12.83 -8.88 -7.11
CA LEU A 27 -11.57 -9.55 -6.76
C LEU A 27 -11.92 -10.85 -6.03
N PRO A 28 -11.55 -12.05 -6.54
CA PRO A 28 -11.91 -13.35 -5.97
C PRO A 28 -11.54 -13.54 -4.50
N GLU A 29 -10.52 -12.81 -4.02
CA GLU A 29 -10.05 -12.83 -2.64
C GLU A 29 -11.02 -12.14 -1.67
N TYR A 30 -11.96 -11.34 -2.20
CA TYR A 30 -12.88 -10.54 -1.40
C TYR A 30 -14.33 -10.84 -1.75
N PRO A 31 -15.19 -11.12 -0.75
CA PRO A 31 -16.57 -11.52 -0.98
C PRO A 31 -17.50 -10.32 -1.24
N PHE A 32 -17.06 -9.34 -2.00
CA PHE A 32 -17.81 -8.13 -2.36
C PHE A 32 -17.24 -7.52 -3.63
N VAL A 33 -18.00 -6.64 -4.28
CA VAL A 33 -17.54 -5.92 -5.47
C VAL A 33 -16.92 -4.57 -5.11
N ILE A 34 -16.04 -4.04 -5.95
CA ILE A 34 -15.42 -2.73 -5.79
C ILE A 34 -15.91 -1.82 -6.91
N CYS A 35 -16.43 -0.64 -6.56
CA CYS A 35 -16.74 0.38 -7.56
C CYS A 35 -15.45 1.04 -8.02
N GLU A 36 -15.14 0.94 -9.31
CA GLU A 36 -13.91 1.53 -9.87
C GLU A 36 -13.91 3.05 -9.86
N THR A 37 -15.09 3.69 -9.91
CA THR A 37 -15.19 5.14 -9.89
C THR A 37 -15.08 5.68 -8.47
N CYS A 38 -15.78 5.06 -7.52
CA CYS A 38 -15.79 5.51 -6.13
C CYS A 38 -14.65 4.96 -5.27
N LYS A 39 -13.92 3.95 -5.77
CA LYS A 39 -12.75 3.34 -5.13
C LYS A 39 -13.03 2.74 -3.75
N PHE A 40 -14.20 2.11 -3.57
CA PHE A 40 -14.60 1.42 -2.34
C PHE A 40 -15.44 0.15 -2.61
N GLY A 41 -15.49 -0.74 -1.62
CA GLY A 41 -16.25 -1.99 -1.65
C GLY A 41 -17.76 -1.79 -1.45
N CYS A 42 -18.56 -2.60 -2.13
CA CYS A 42 -20.02 -2.60 -2.07
C CYS A 42 -20.54 -4.05 -1.95
N VAL A 43 -21.47 -4.28 -1.03
CA VAL A 43 -22.16 -5.57 -0.87
C VAL A 43 -23.30 -5.70 -1.88
N ALA A 44 -23.71 -6.93 -2.19
CA ALA A 44 -24.60 -7.18 -3.33
C ALA A 44 -25.94 -6.41 -3.26
N LYS A 45 -26.61 -6.35 -2.09
CA LYS A 45 -27.88 -5.62 -1.94
C LYS A 45 -27.74 -4.10 -2.02
N GLU A 46 -26.55 -3.56 -1.77
CA GLU A 46 -26.30 -2.12 -1.84
C GLU A 46 -25.97 -1.65 -3.25
N ALA A 47 -25.56 -2.57 -4.14
CA ALA A 47 -25.09 -2.23 -5.47
C ALA A 47 -26.17 -1.48 -6.29
N ASP A 48 -27.46 -1.84 -6.20
CA ASP A 48 -28.49 -1.17 -7.00
C ASP A 48 -28.67 0.29 -6.58
N SER A 49 -28.76 0.53 -5.26
CA SER A 49 -28.89 1.88 -4.71
C SER A 49 -27.63 2.71 -4.99
N HIS A 50 -26.44 2.09 -4.90
CA HIS A 50 -25.19 2.74 -5.26
C HIS A 50 -25.16 3.18 -6.73
N LEU A 51 -25.51 2.30 -7.68
CA LEU A 51 -25.57 2.61 -9.10
C LEU A 51 -26.59 3.72 -9.41
N ARG A 52 -27.74 3.71 -8.72
CA ARG A 52 -28.78 4.72 -8.87
C ARG A 52 -28.34 6.08 -8.34
N GLU A 53 -27.79 6.14 -7.13
CA GLU A 53 -27.55 7.40 -6.42
C GLU A 53 -26.20 8.04 -6.72
N GLN A 54 -25.16 7.24 -6.98
CA GLN A 54 -23.81 7.74 -7.22
C GLN A 54 -23.48 7.84 -8.71
N HIS A 55 -24.15 7.06 -9.55
CA HIS A 55 -23.83 6.95 -10.98
C HIS A 55 -25.02 7.18 -11.91
N ASN A 56 -26.23 7.37 -11.38
CA ASN A 56 -27.46 7.60 -12.16
C ASN A 56 -27.67 6.59 -13.31
N ILE A 57 -27.21 5.34 -13.14
CA ILE A 57 -27.31 4.32 -14.20
C ILE A 57 -28.80 3.97 -14.43
N PRO A 58 -29.30 3.91 -15.67
CA PRO A 58 -30.69 3.56 -15.98
C PRO A 58 -31.10 2.17 -15.49
N ALA A 59 -32.37 2.01 -15.13
CA ALA A 59 -32.89 0.77 -14.54
C ALA A 59 -32.64 -0.52 -15.36
N PRO A 60 -32.78 -0.53 -16.71
CA PRO A 60 -32.47 -1.71 -17.51
C PRO A 60 -31.00 -2.16 -17.38
N ALA A 61 -30.07 -1.21 -17.43
CA ALA A 61 -28.64 -1.49 -17.30
C ALA A 61 -28.28 -1.95 -15.87
N ARG A 62 -28.86 -1.32 -14.84
CA ARG A 62 -28.66 -1.77 -13.45
C ARG A 62 -29.11 -3.22 -13.24
N ARG A 63 -30.26 -3.63 -13.78
CA ARG A 63 -30.77 -5.01 -13.63
C ARG A 63 -29.75 -6.05 -14.11
N VAL A 64 -29.14 -5.83 -15.27
CA VAL A 64 -28.10 -6.73 -15.81
C VAL A 64 -26.90 -6.80 -14.86
N ILE A 65 -26.44 -5.65 -14.36
CA ILE A 65 -25.30 -5.58 -13.43
C ILE A 65 -25.60 -6.30 -12.12
N ILE A 66 -26.78 -6.07 -11.54
CA ILE A 66 -27.18 -6.67 -10.26
C ILE A 66 -27.34 -8.19 -10.38
N GLN A 67 -27.90 -8.69 -11.49
CA GLN A 67 -27.96 -10.13 -11.75
C GLN A 67 -26.56 -10.74 -11.84
N ALA A 68 -25.62 -10.08 -12.51
CA ALA A 68 -24.23 -10.53 -12.60
C ALA A 68 -23.55 -10.56 -11.22
N ILE A 69 -23.77 -9.54 -10.37
CA ILE A 69 -23.24 -9.47 -9.00
C ILE A 69 -23.82 -10.60 -8.14
N GLN A 70 -25.14 -10.83 -8.21
CA GLN A 70 -25.81 -11.86 -7.43
C GLN A 70 -25.40 -13.29 -7.82
N ALA A 71 -24.97 -13.48 -9.07
CA ALA A 71 -24.46 -14.76 -9.55
C ALA A 71 -23.02 -15.07 -9.07
N ILE A 72 -22.35 -14.14 -8.39
CA ILE A 72 -21.00 -14.37 -7.85
C ILE A 72 -21.09 -15.32 -6.64
N PRO A 73 -20.43 -16.49 -6.67
CA PRO A 73 -20.42 -17.41 -5.55
C PRO A 73 -19.78 -16.78 -4.30
N GLY A 74 -20.41 -16.95 -3.14
CA GLY A 74 -19.86 -16.49 -1.86
C GLY A 74 -19.95 -14.98 -1.61
N ILE A 75 -20.61 -14.21 -2.48
CA ILE A 75 -20.73 -12.76 -2.29
C ILE A 75 -21.59 -12.41 -1.08
N ILE A 76 -21.07 -11.50 -0.25
CA ILE A 76 -21.78 -10.97 0.91
C ILE A 76 -22.94 -10.11 0.42
N GLN A 77 -24.12 -10.43 0.96
CA GLN A 77 -25.36 -9.80 0.56
C GLN A 77 -25.56 -8.44 1.23
N ASP A 78 -25.19 -8.31 2.51
CA ASP A 78 -25.49 -7.12 3.32
C ASP A 78 -24.45 -6.88 4.43
N GLN A 79 -24.71 -5.82 5.21
CA GLN A 79 -23.86 -5.40 6.32
C GLN A 79 -23.72 -6.43 7.44
N ALA A 80 -24.68 -7.36 7.60
CA ALA A 80 -24.56 -8.40 8.61
C ALA A 80 -23.46 -9.39 8.23
N GLY A 81 -23.40 -9.79 6.95
CA GLY A 81 -22.32 -10.66 6.45
C GLY A 81 -20.92 -10.03 6.51
N LEU A 82 -20.81 -8.70 6.53
CA LEU A 82 -19.53 -8.01 6.71
C LEU A 82 -18.97 -8.07 8.15
N ARG A 83 -19.76 -8.49 9.14
CA ARG A 83 -19.30 -8.50 10.54
C ARG A 83 -18.18 -9.50 10.78
N ASP A 84 -18.26 -10.65 10.11
CA ASP A 84 -17.29 -11.74 10.25
C ASP A 84 -16.18 -11.67 9.17
N PHE A 85 -16.20 -10.63 8.33
CA PHE A 85 -15.20 -10.42 7.29
C PHE A 85 -13.80 -10.26 7.90
N GLN A 86 -12.90 -11.15 7.50
CA GLN A 86 -11.50 -11.08 7.87
C GLN A 86 -10.76 -10.14 6.93
N PHE A 87 -10.02 -9.20 7.51
CA PHE A 87 -9.22 -8.26 6.74
C PHE A 87 -7.93 -8.93 6.23
N PRO A 88 -7.36 -8.44 5.12
CA PRO A 88 -6.07 -8.88 4.63
C PRO A 88 -4.98 -8.85 5.69
N ALA A 89 -4.00 -9.74 5.53
CA ALA A 89 -2.81 -9.72 6.35
C ALA A 89 -2.01 -8.42 6.10
N PRO A 90 -1.26 -7.90 7.08
CA PRO A 90 -0.43 -6.70 6.90
C PRO A 90 0.57 -6.79 5.75
N THR A 91 1.00 -8.00 5.41
CA THR A 91 1.96 -8.29 4.33
C THR A 91 1.31 -8.28 2.95
N THR A 92 -0.02 -8.25 2.87
CA THR A 92 -0.74 -8.22 1.59
C THR A 92 -0.36 -6.96 0.81
N LYS A 93 -0.11 -7.12 -0.49
CA LYS A 93 0.16 -6.00 -1.40
C LYS A 93 -1.02 -5.03 -1.41
N PRO A 94 -0.81 -3.75 -1.72
CA PRO A 94 -1.91 -2.80 -1.86
C PRO A 94 -3.01 -3.34 -2.79
N VAL A 95 -4.23 -3.38 -2.28
CA VAL A 95 -5.38 -3.91 -3.01
C VAL A 95 -5.70 -2.97 -4.17
N PRO A 96 -5.83 -3.49 -5.41
CA PRO A 96 -6.14 -2.66 -6.56
C PRO A 96 -7.60 -2.18 -6.53
N PHE A 97 -7.92 -1.19 -7.37
CA PHE A 97 -9.27 -0.62 -7.57
C PHE A 97 -9.93 0.10 -6.38
N ILE A 98 -9.42 -0.05 -5.15
CA ILE A 98 -9.79 0.80 -4.01
C ILE A 98 -8.91 2.06 -3.91
N ALA A 99 -9.18 2.91 -2.93
CA ALA A 99 -8.38 4.10 -2.70
C ALA A 99 -6.89 3.75 -2.53
N PRO A 100 -5.96 4.52 -3.13
CA PRO A 100 -4.53 4.25 -3.04
C PRO A 100 -4.04 4.13 -1.59
N ALA A 101 -3.03 3.28 -1.38
CA ALA A 101 -2.39 3.15 -0.09
C ALA A 101 -1.73 4.46 0.34
N ARG A 102 -1.98 4.85 1.58
CA ARG A 102 -1.33 6.00 2.24
C ARG A 102 -0.23 5.50 3.14
N ASP A 103 0.82 6.27 3.34
CA ASP A 103 2.02 5.92 4.09
C ASP A 103 2.14 6.63 5.45
N ASP A 104 1.21 7.54 5.78
CA ASP A 104 1.19 8.30 7.04
C ASP A 104 0.58 7.52 8.23
N GLY A 105 0.51 6.19 8.15
CA GLY A 105 -0.18 5.35 9.12
C GLY A 105 0.62 5.09 10.40
N ILE A 106 -0.10 4.83 11.48
CA ILE A 106 0.43 4.38 12.77
C ILE A 106 -0.06 2.96 13.03
N GLY A 107 0.85 1.99 12.98
CA GLY A 107 0.55 0.57 13.12
C GLY A 107 0.94 0.01 14.48
N CYS A 108 0.16 -0.96 14.95
CA CYS A 108 0.55 -1.78 16.09
C CYS A 108 1.69 -2.73 15.71
N ASP A 109 2.55 -3.02 16.67
CA ASP A 109 3.63 -4.00 16.53
C ASP A 109 3.21 -5.42 16.89
N ARG A 110 2.20 -5.56 17.75
CA ARG A 110 1.72 -6.85 18.24
C ARG A 110 0.58 -7.44 17.42
N CYS A 111 -0.12 -6.62 16.65
CA CYS A 111 -1.24 -7.07 15.83
C CYS A 111 -1.38 -6.26 14.52
N PRO A 112 -2.26 -6.69 13.58
CA PRO A 112 -2.51 -6.01 12.30
C PRO A 112 -3.19 -4.63 12.39
N PHE A 113 -3.44 -4.10 13.58
CA PHE A 113 -4.21 -2.87 13.76
C PHE A 113 -3.45 -1.64 13.26
N VAL A 114 -4.11 -0.79 12.48
CA VAL A 114 -3.56 0.48 11.98
C VAL A 114 -4.57 1.62 12.15
N ILE A 115 -4.06 2.81 12.45
CA ILE A 115 -4.85 4.02 12.62
C ILE A 115 -4.03 5.24 12.22
N ARG A 116 -4.68 6.39 12.10
CA ARG A 116 -4.04 7.65 11.69
C ARG A 116 -3.62 8.55 12.84
N THR A 117 -4.10 8.30 14.06
CA THR A 117 -3.95 9.23 15.18
C THR A 117 -3.21 8.58 16.34
N VAL A 118 -2.30 9.35 16.95
CA VAL A 118 -1.54 8.92 18.12
C VAL A 118 -2.47 8.59 19.30
N GLN A 119 -3.52 9.38 19.50
CA GLN A 119 -4.53 9.11 20.53
C GLN A 119 -5.26 7.78 20.28
N GLY A 120 -5.54 7.46 19.01
CA GLY A 120 -6.18 6.22 18.60
C GLY A 120 -5.31 5.00 18.88
N ILE A 121 -4.02 5.04 18.52
CA ILE A 121 -3.12 3.90 18.80
C ILE A 121 -2.88 3.74 20.29
N GLN A 122 -2.77 4.83 21.06
CA GLN A 122 -2.66 4.76 22.52
C GLN A 122 -3.90 4.15 23.18
N LYS A 123 -5.10 4.45 22.65
CA LYS A 123 -6.34 3.81 23.09
C LYS A 123 -6.30 2.31 22.81
N HIS A 124 -5.94 1.93 21.59
CA HIS A 124 -5.79 0.52 21.22
C HIS A 124 -4.78 -0.22 22.11
N TYR A 125 -3.61 0.34 22.38
CA TYR A 125 -2.62 -0.27 23.26
C TYR A 125 -3.10 -0.42 24.70
N ARG A 126 -3.86 0.56 25.22
CA ARG A 126 -4.50 0.45 26.54
C ARG A 126 -5.53 -0.67 26.60
N GLU A 127 -6.41 -0.74 25.60
CA GLU A 127 -7.56 -1.66 25.59
C GLU A 127 -7.18 -3.10 25.19
N SER A 128 -6.30 -3.25 24.21
CA SER A 128 -5.96 -4.54 23.60
C SER A 128 -4.66 -5.15 24.14
N HIS A 129 -3.76 -4.33 24.70
CA HIS A 129 -2.43 -4.77 25.12
C HIS A 129 -2.06 -4.38 26.55
N GLY A 130 -3.00 -3.79 27.31
CA GLY A 130 -2.80 -3.42 28.70
C GLY A 130 -1.68 -2.38 28.92
N TRP A 131 -1.29 -1.64 27.88
CA TRP A 131 -0.21 -0.66 27.99
C TRP A 131 -0.65 0.53 28.85
N ALA A 132 0.10 0.81 29.90
CA ALA A 132 -0.06 2.01 30.69
C ALA A 132 0.97 3.06 30.23
N ASN A 133 0.54 4.33 30.14
CA ASN A 133 1.45 5.41 29.80
C ASN A 133 2.36 5.71 31.01
N ASP A 134 3.66 5.49 30.86
CA ASP A 134 4.64 5.75 31.92
C ASP A 134 4.76 7.24 32.27
N TRP A 135 4.27 8.13 31.41
CA TRP A 135 4.19 9.55 31.68
C TRP A 135 2.92 9.94 32.41
N LYS A 136 3.04 10.06 33.73
CA LYS A 136 2.06 10.72 34.59
C LYS A 136 2.12 12.25 34.42
N LYS A 137 0.95 12.88 34.52
CA LYS A 137 0.75 14.34 34.49
C LYS A 137 1.52 14.99 35.66
N GLY A 138 2.28 16.06 35.41
CA GLY A 138 2.98 16.84 36.45
C GLY A 138 4.51 16.71 36.49
N GLY A 139 5.20 16.76 35.36
CA GLY A 139 6.67 16.83 35.32
C GLY A 139 7.16 17.93 34.38
N ASP A 140 8.43 18.33 34.56
CA ASP A 140 9.09 19.39 33.80
C ASP A 140 9.04 19.11 32.28
N VAL A 141 8.17 19.83 31.58
CA VAL A 141 7.88 19.67 30.15
C VAL A 141 9.11 20.01 29.30
N ALA A 142 9.94 20.96 29.76
CA ALA A 142 11.12 21.42 29.05
C ALA A 142 12.23 20.36 29.01
N LYS A 143 12.50 19.69 30.15
CA LYS A 143 13.47 18.56 30.22
C LYS A 143 13.01 17.32 29.46
N ARG A 144 11.72 17.23 29.15
CA ARG A 144 11.07 16.08 28.54
C ARG A 144 10.91 16.20 27.03
N ALA A 145 10.85 17.42 26.51
CA ALA A 145 10.73 17.70 25.07
C ALA A 145 11.95 17.24 24.25
N GLY A 146 13.15 17.19 24.85
CA GLY A 146 14.39 16.79 24.18
C GLY A 146 14.67 15.28 24.13
N LYS A 147 13.81 14.42 24.72
CA LYS A 147 14.01 12.96 24.69
C LYS A 147 13.20 12.34 23.57
N VAL A 148 13.87 11.60 22.67
CA VAL A 148 13.20 10.76 21.66
C VAL A 148 12.30 9.77 22.38
N ARG A 149 11.00 9.88 22.15
CA ARG A 149 9.99 9.04 22.82
C ARG A 149 10.05 7.64 22.22
N GLN A 150 10.57 6.68 22.98
CA GLN A 150 10.43 5.26 22.64
C GLN A 150 8.94 4.91 22.78
N VAL A 151 8.27 4.73 21.64
CA VAL A 151 6.86 4.36 21.57
C VAL A 151 6.75 2.92 21.08
N PRO A 152 5.79 2.13 21.59
CA PRO A 152 5.70 0.71 21.25
C PRO A 152 5.01 0.44 19.92
N TRP A 153 4.82 1.45 19.05
CA TRP A 153 4.10 1.36 17.77
C TRP A 153 4.94 1.91 16.63
N ARG A 154 4.67 1.43 15.41
CA ARG A 154 5.33 1.88 14.18
C ARG A 154 4.63 3.10 13.59
N THR A 155 5.42 4.00 13.01
CA THR A 155 4.99 5.13 12.19
C THR A 155 5.42 4.92 10.73
N GLY A 156 4.77 5.58 9.78
CA GLY A 156 5.10 5.43 8.36
C GLY A 156 4.52 4.15 7.74
N VAL A 157 3.50 3.56 8.38
CA VAL A 157 2.89 2.31 7.93
C VAL A 157 1.97 2.57 6.75
N ARG A 158 2.05 1.73 5.71
CA ARG A 158 1.13 1.82 4.58
C ARG A 158 -0.22 1.19 4.90
N TYR A 159 -1.32 1.86 4.57
CA TYR A 159 -2.66 1.40 4.92
C TYR A 159 -3.72 1.76 3.86
N GLN A 160 -4.77 0.94 3.83
CA GLN A 160 -5.95 1.11 2.97
C GLN A 160 -7.23 0.80 3.76
N ARG A 161 -8.39 1.06 3.15
CA ARG A 161 -9.70 0.61 3.63
C ARG A 161 -10.57 0.20 2.46
N PHE A 162 -11.44 -0.77 2.69
CA PHE A 162 -12.47 -1.15 1.71
C PHE A 162 -13.67 -0.23 1.77
N PHE A 163 -14.14 0.13 2.98
CA PHE A 163 -15.40 0.84 3.17
C PHE A 163 -15.21 2.16 3.92
N VAL A 164 -15.85 3.23 3.44
CA VAL A 164 -15.78 4.55 4.11
C VAL A 164 -16.75 4.63 5.29
N ARG A 165 -17.97 4.11 5.14
CA ARG A 165 -19.04 4.10 6.14
C ARG A 165 -19.72 2.76 6.04
N ARG A 166 -19.47 1.76 6.90
CA ARG A 166 -20.11 0.41 6.92
C ARG A 166 -19.63 -0.38 8.15
N ALA A 167 -20.19 -1.56 8.41
CA ALA A 167 -19.75 -2.43 9.52
C ALA A 167 -18.24 -2.76 9.46
N ALA A 168 -17.70 -2.95 8.25
CA ALA A 168 -16.28 -3.19 8.01
C ALA A 168 -15.49 -1.91 7.63
N SER A 169 -15.89 -0.72 8.09
CA SER A 169 -15.15 0.53 7.80
C SER A 169 -13.89 0.71 8.64
N ARG A 170 -13.01 -0.28 8.62
CA ARG A 170 -11.72 -0.28 9.33
C ARG A 170 -10.57 -0.14 8.34
N TRP A 171 -9.49 0.49 8.80
CA TRP A 171 -8.22 0.52 8.08
C TRP A 171 -7.47 -0.80 8.28
N PHE A 172 -6.75 -1.23 7.26
CA PHE A 172 -5.85 -2.39 7.32
C PHE A 172 -4.49 -2.03 6.75
N GLU A 173 -3.44 -2.62 7.33
CA GLU A 173 -2.06 -2.44 6.89
C GLU A 173 -1.82 -3.21 5.59
N VAL A 174 -1.00 -2.66 4.71
CA VAL A 174 -0.59 -3.28 3.45
C VAL A 174 0.91 -3.13 3.24
N GLY A 175 1.52 -4.09 2.56
CA GLY A 175 2.94 -4.04 2.17
C GLY A 175 3.90 -4.05 3.35
N ARG A 176 3.51 -4.62 4.49
CA ARG A 176 4.44 -4.84 5.61
C ARG A 176 5.54 -5.78 5.16
N LEU A 177 6.76 -5.29 5.12
CA LEU A 177 7.94 -6.10 4.86
C LEU A 177 8.15 -7.03 6.06
N VAL A 178 8.22 -8.34 5.81
CA VAL A 178 8.63 -9.30 6.84
C VAL A 178 10.12 -9.13 7.02
N THR A 179 10.59 -9.08 8.26
CA THR A 179 11.97 -8.70 8.64
C THR A 179 13.10 -9.57 8.06
N GLY A 180 12.81 -10.53 7.18
CA GLY A 180 13.80 -11.27 6.38
C GLY A 180 14.16 -10.63 5.04
N GLU A 181 13.33 -9.76 4.47
CA GLU A 181 13.51 -9.23 3.10
C GLU A 181 14.17 -7.84 3.08
N GLN A 182 14.20 -7.14 4.22
CA GLN A 182 14.85 -5.82 4.34
C GLN A 182 16.39 -5.90 4.34
N GLY A 183 16.95 -7.05 4.70
CA GLY A 183 18.39 -7.29 4.60
C GLY A 183 18.83 -7.30 3.14
N GLU A 184 18.18 -8.12 2.31
CA GLU A 184 18.57 -8.31 0.91
C GLU A 184 18.28 -7.08 0.03
N GLN A 185 17.19 -6.35 0.26
CA GLN A 185 16.91 -5.12 -0.50
C GLN A 185 17.82 -3.96 -0.14
N ARG A 186 18.19 -3.78 1.15
CA ARG A 186 19.18 -2.76 1.55
C ARG A 186 20.57 -3.11 1.04
N ILE A 187 20.98 -4.38 1.17
CA ILE A 187 22.27 -4.84 0.64
C ILE A 187 22.32 -4.64 -0.89
N ALA A 188 21.24 -4.94 -1.62
CA ALA A 188 21.20 -4.76 -3.07
C ALA A 188 21.11 -3.29 -3.53
N GLU A 189 20.51 -2.37 -2.74
CA GLU A 189 20.52 -0.93 -3.02
C GLU A 189 21.88 -0.30 -2.65
N GLU A 190 22.50 -0.72 -1.55
CA GLU A 190 23.85 -0.28 -1.15
C GLU A 190 24.90 -0.75 -2.16
N ASP A 191 24.91 -2.03 -2.58
CA ASP A 191 25.82 -2.54 -3.63
C ASP A 191 25.62 -1.80 -4.96
N ARG A 192 24.36 -1.58 -5.37
CA ARG A 192 24.07 -0.87 -6.62
C ARG A 192 24.45 0.62 -6.55
N SER A 193 24.40 1.21 -5.35
CA SER A 193 24.87 2.59 -5.11
C SER A 193 26.40 2.68 -5.06
N GLU A 194 27.10 1.70 -4.49
CA GLU A 194 28.55 1.62 -4.53
C GLU A 194 29.08 1.38 -5.96
N ASP A 195 28.44 0.50 -6.72
CA ASP A 195 28.81 0.26 -8.11
C ASP A 195 28.59 1.50 -8.98
N ALA A 196 27.52 2.25 -8.72
CA ALA A 196 27.28 3.53 -9.38
C ALA A 196 28.36 4.57 -9.01
N ILE A 197 28.76 4.67 -7.73
CA ILE A 197 29.82 5.57 -7.28
C ILE A 197 31.17 5.19 -7.91
N LYS A 198 31.53 3.89 -7.91
CA LYS A 198 32.75 3.37 -8.54
C LYS A 198 32.77 3.64 -10.05
N PHE A 199 31.61 3.55 -10.71
CA PHE A 199 31.48 3.88 -12.13
C PHE A 199 31.70 5.37 -12.41
N PHE A 200 31.11 6.26 -11.59
CA PHE A 200 31.33 7.70 -11.72
C PHE A 200 32.80 8.08 -11.45
N ASP A 201 33.44 7.55 -10.40
CA ASP A 201 34.85 7.81 -10.09
C ASP A 201 35.80 7.38 -11.23
N ARG A 202 35.46 6.29 -11.93
CA ARG A 202 36.22 5.83 -13.09
C ARG A 202 36.10 6.80 -14.27
N ILE A 203 34.89 7.27 -14.57
CA ILE A 203 34.66 8.23 -15.65
C ILE A 203 35.41 9.54 -15.38
N TYR A 204 35.33 10.07 -14.15
CA TYR A 204 36.02 11.32 -13.81
C TYR A 204 37.55 11.21 -13.93
N ARG A 205 38.12 10.04 -13.58
CA ARG A 205 39.56 9.79 -13.74
C ARG A 205 39.97 9.65 -15.20
N GLU A 206 39.18 8.94 -16.00
CA GLU A 206 39.43 8.79 -17.44
C GLU A 206 39.31 10.15 -18.17
N ASP A 207 38.35 11.00 -17.80
CA ASP A 207 38.19 12.36 -18.33
C ASP A 207 39.35 13.29 -17.88
N GLU A 208 39.83 13.18 -16.64
CA GLU A 208 40.97 13.95 -16.12
C GLU A 208 42.28 13.56 -16.85
N GLU A 209 42.53 12.26 -17.02
CA GLU A 209 43.68 11.75 -17.77
C GLU A 209 43.62 12.13 -19.26
N ALA A 210 42.44 12.09 -19.87
CA ALA A 210 42.23 12.53 -21.24
C ALA A 210 42.49 14.05 -21.38
N PHE A 211 41.96 14.86 -20.46
CA PHE A 211 42.16 16.31 -20.45
C PHE A 211 43.63 16.70 -20.22
N GLU A 212 44.33 16.04 -19.30
CA GLU A 212 45.76 16.26 -19.06
C GLU A 212 46.62 15.84 -20.26
N SER A 213 46.27 14.74 -20.94
CA SER A 213 46.98 14.28 -22.13
C SER A 213 46.80 15.24 -23.32
N GLU A 214 45.60 15.81 -23.49
CA GLU A 214 45.29 16.78 -24.54
C GLU A 214 45.93 18.15 -24.24
N ALA A 215 45.99 18.55 -22.96
CA ALA A 215 46.71 19.75 -22.53
C ALA A 215 48.23 19.62 -22.76
N LYS A 216 48.83 18.47 -22.46
CA LYS A 216 50.25 18.21 -22.73
C LYS A 216 50.58 18.17 -24.23
N ALA A 217 49.69 17.62 -25.06
CA ALA A 217 49.84 17.62 -26.51
C ALA A 217 49.80 19.03 -27.12
N ARG A 218 48.88 19.90 -26.66
CA ARG A 218 48.80 21.31 -27.09
C ARG A 218 50.02 22.16 -26.72
N VAL A 219 50.68 21.85 -25.61
CA VAL A 219 51.91 22.57 -25.19
C VAL A 219 53.12 22.17 -26.02
N GLN A 220 53.18 20.92 -26.54
CA GLN A 220 54.26 20.47 -27.42
C GLN A 220 54.16 21.06 -28.84
N ASP A 221 52.96 21.19 -29.41
CA ASP A 221 52.75 21.80 -30.73
C ASP A 221 53.05 23.32 -30.79
N ALA A 222 53.00 24.01 -29.64
CA ALA A 222 53.33 25.43 -29.55
C ALA A 222 54.83 25.72 -29.45
N SER A 223 55.66 24.69 -29.26
CA SER A 223 57.11 24.82 -29.05
C SER A 223 57.94 24.46 -30.29
N ASP A 224 57.29 24.11 -31.42
CA ASP A 224 57.90 23.74 -32.70
C ASP A 224 57.45 24.67 -33.85
N LYS A 225 57.48 25.99 -33.58
CA LYS A 225 57.26 27.05 -34.58
C LYS A 225 58.19 28.24 -34.39
#